data_AF-A0A1R3GHF6-F1
#
_entry.id   AF-A0A1R3GHF6-F1
#
_cell.length_a   1.000
_cell.length_b   1.000
_cell.length_c   1.000
_cell.angle_alpha   90.00
_cell.angle_beta   90.00
_cell.angle_gamma   90.00
#
_symmetry.space_group_name_H-M   'P 1'
#
loop_
_entity.id
_entity.type
_entity.pdbx_description
1 polymer ?
#
loop_
_entity_poly.entity_id
_entity_poly.type
_entity_poly.pdbx_seq_one_letter_code
_entity_poly.pdbx_strand_id
1 'polypeptide(L)'
;MPPASPLNYTSWILVGTIFNFFVFRYRKQWWMRYNYILSAALDAGVAFMTVLLYFALDLENRHLHWWGSDPDIVPEHCDFARCPTAKGISIDGCPTF
;
A
#
# COMPACT_ATOMS: atom_id res chain seq x y z
N MET A 1 2.53 3.29 -16.23
CA MET A 1 2.26 2.87 -14.84
C MET A 1 1.77 4.10 -14.11
N PRO A 2 0.55 4.12 -13.53
CA PRO A 2 0.21 5.17 -12.58
C PRO A 2 1.28 5.18 -11.48
N PRO A 3 1.56 6.32 -10.83
CA PRO A 3 2.65 6.43 -9.87
C PRO A 3 2.45 5.36 -8.80
N ALA A 4 3.29 4.32 -8.82
CA ALA A 4 3.35 3.38 -7.74
C ALA A 4 3.87 4.19 -6.55
N SER A 5 3.00 4.36 -5.56
CA SER A 5 3.28 5.22 -4.43
C SER A 5 4.61 4.85 -3.78
N PRO A 6 5.39 5.82 -3.27
CA PRO A 6 6.63 5.53 -2.55
C PRO A 6 6.45 4.47 -1.45
N LEU A 7 5.25 4.38 -0.88
CA LEU A 7 4.86 3.38 0.12
C LEU A 7 4.89 1.95 -0.45
N ASN A 8 4.41 1.72 -1.67
CA ASN A 8 4.43 0.40 -2.30
C ASN A 8 5.86 -0.07 -2.58
N TYR A 9 6.72 0.82 -3.10
CA TYR A 9 8.12 0.49 -3.34
C TYR A 9 8.89 0.23 -2.06
N THR A 10 8.71 1.07 -1.03
CA THR A 10 9.37 0.89 0.28
C THR A 10 8.93 -0.42 0.92
N SER A 11 7.64 -0.75 0.86
CA SER A 11 7.10 -2.00 1.39
C SER A 11 7.67 -3.22 0.64
N TRP A 12 7.73 -3.17 -0.68
CA TRP A 12 8.32 -4.25 -1.48
C TRP A 12 9.80 -4.47 -1.16
N ILE A 13 10.60 -3.41 -1.04
CA ILE A 13 12.01 -3.50 -0.67
C ILE A 13 12.17 -4.05 0.75
N LEU A 14 11.36 -3.60 1.69
CA LEU A 14 11.41 -4.05 3.09
C LEU A 14 11.05 -5.53 3.22
N VAL A 15 9.95 -5.96 2.62
CA VAL A 15 9.54 -7.37 2.60
C VAL A 15 10.60 -8.21 1.87
N GLY A 16 11.05 -7.75 0.70
CA GLY A 16 12.09 -8.41 -0.08
C GLY A 16 13.39 -8.62 0.69
N THR A 17 13.86 -7.59 1.42
CA THR A 17 15.08 -7.68 2.23
C THR A 17 14.91 -8.58 3.45
N ILE A 18 13.78 -8.53 4.16
CA ILE A 18 13.53 -9.43 5.30
C ILE A 18 13.55 -10.90 4.83
N PHE A 19 12.79 -11.23 3.79
CA PHE A 19 12.68 -12.63 3.34
C PHE A 19 13.92 -13.11 2.59
N ASN A 20 14.58 -12.29 1.75
CA ASN A 20 15.76 -12.74 0.99
C ASN A 20 17.08 -12.62 1.76
N PHE A 21 17.22 -11.65 2.68
CA PHE A 21 18.48 -11.45 3.39
C PHE A 21 18.43 -12.07 4.79
N PHE A 22 17.43 -11.73 5.59
CA PHE A 22 17.38 -12.15 7.00
C PHE A 22 17.00 -13.62 7.14
N VAL A 23 15.90 -14.04 6.52
CA VAL A 23 15.42 -15.43 6.61
C VAL A 23 16.39 -16.40 5.90
N PHE A 24 16.99 -15.99 4.79
CA PHE A 24 18.02 -16.77 4.12
C PHE A 24 19.28 -16.95 4.99
N ARG A 25 19.71 -15.94 5.74
CA ARG A 25 20.90 -16.04 6.63
C ARG A 25 20.63 -16.96 7.82
N TYR A 26 19.45 -16.87 8.44
CA TYR A 26 19.14 -17.56 9.69
C TYR A 26 18.63 -19.00 9.50
N ARG A 27 17.87 -19.29 8.43
CA ARG A 27 17.18 -20.59 8.23
C ARG A 27 17.11 -21.00 6.75
N LYS A 28 18.26 -21.24 6.10
CA LYS A 28 18.36 -21.64 4.67
C LYS A 28 17.46 -22.81 4.27
N GLN A 29 17.42 -23.88 5.06
CA GLN A 29 16.61 -25.07 4.73
C GLN A 29 15.10 -24.79 4.78
N TRP A 30 14.66 -23.93 5.69
CA TRP A 30 13.26 -23.52 5.76
C TRP A 30 12.90 -22.62 4.57
N TRP A 31 13.79 -21.66 4.25
CA TRP A 31 13.61 -20.74 3.14
C TRP A 31 13.44 -21.46 1.79
N MET A 32 14.29 -22.46 1.49
CA MET A 32 14.19 -23.21 0.23
C MET A 32 12.85 -23.95 0.06
N ARG A 33 12.20 -24.37 1.16
CA ARG A 33 10.97 -25.18 1.10
C ARG A 33 9.71 -24.34 1.19
N TYR A 34 9.70 -23.29 2.00
CA TYR A 34 8.48 -22.57 2.37
C TYR A 34 8.33 -21.19 1.75
N ASN A 35 9.38 -20.59 1.19
CA ASN A 35 9.30 -19.22 0.69
C ASN A 35 8.34 -19.09 -0.51
N TYR A 36 8.29 -20.10 -1.39
CA TYR A 36 7.35 -20.12 -2.50
C TYR A 36 5.89 -20.27 -2.04
N ILE A 37 5.66 -21.15 -1.07
CA ILE A 37 4.32 -21.37 -0.48
C ILE A 37 3.85 -20.12 0.25
N LEU A 38 4.74 -19.43 0.97
CA LEU A 38 4.44 -18.18 1.64
C LEU A 38 4.07 -17.07 0.65
N SER A 39 4.80 -16.95 -0.46
CA SER A 39 4.48 -16.00 -1.52
C SER A 39 3.09 -16.27 -2.11
N ALA A 40 2.77 -17.53 -2.40
CA ALA A 40 1.45 -17.92 -2.89
C ALA A 40 0.34 -17.68 -1.86
N ALA A 41 0.62 -17.95 -0.58
CA ALA A 41 -0.33 -17.70 0.51
C ALA A 41 -0.59 -16.19 0.73
N LEU A 42 0.42 -15.34 0.55
CA LEU A 42 0.26 -13.89 0.65
C LEU A 42 -0.66 -13.37 -0.47
N ASP A 43 -0.44 -13.80 -1.70
CA ASP A 43 -1.24 -13.37 -2.86
C ASP A 43 -2.71 -13.84 -2.74
N ALA A 44 -2.91 -15.12 -2.41
CA ALA A 44 -4.24 -15.67 -2.16
C ALA A 44 -4.92 -15.02 -0.93
N GLY A 45 -4.15 -14.71 0.11
CA GLY A 45 -4.64 -14.05 1.32
C GLY A 45 -5.11 -12.62 1.07
N VAL A 46 -4.39 -11.85 0.24
CA VAL A 46 -4.81 -10.51 -0.17
C VAL A 46 -6.11 -10.57 -0.96
N ALA A 47 -6.20 -11.47 -1.94
CA ALA A 47 -7.43 -11.65 -2.72
C ALA A 47 -8.63 -12.03 -1.82
N PHE A 48 -8.42 -12.94 -0.88
CA PHE A 48 -9.45 -13.35 0.07
C PHE A 48 -9.89 -12.19 0.98
N MET A 49 -8.94 -11.42 1.53
CA MET A 49 -9.25 -10.28 2.38
C MET A 49 -10.01 -9.18 1.64
N THR A 50 -9.69 -8.93 0.36
CA THR A 50 -10.43 -7.98 -0.46
C THR A 50 -11.91 -8.37 -0.58
N VAL A 51 -12.19 -9.65 -0.85
CA VAL A 51 -13.57 -10.15 -0.94
C VAL A 51 -14.28 -10.05 0.42
N LEU A 52 -13.60 -10.41 1.51
CA LEU A 52 -14.15 -10.31 2.85
C LEU A 52 -14.51 -8.86 3.21
N LEU A 53 -13.61 -7.91 2.95
CA LEU A 53 -13.84 -6.49 3.22
C LEU A 53 -14.97 -5.92 2.35
N TYR A 54 -15.10 -6.37 1.09
CA TYR A 54 -16.23 -6.01 0.24
C TYR A 54 -17.57 -6.40 0.88
N PHE A 55 -17.68 -7.63 1.37
CA PHE A 55 -18.90 -8.10 2.05
C PHE A 55 -19.14 -7.42 3.40
N ALA A 56 -18.09 -7.12 4.16
CA ALA A 56 -18.20 -6.57 5.50
C ALA A 56 -18.43 -5.05 5.55
N LEU A 57 -17.89 -4.29 4.60
CA LEU A 57 -17.85 -2.83 4.65
C LEU A 57 -18.52 -2.19 3.43
N ASP A 58 -18.12 -2.61 2.23
CA ASP A 58 -18.52 -1.95 0.98
C ASP A 58 -20.01 -2.14 0.68
N LEU A 59 -20.54 -3.33 0.96
CA LEU A 59 -21.96 -3.66 0.77
C LEU A 59 -22.92 -2.79 1.61
N GLU A 60 -22.51 -2.36 2.81
CA GLU A 60 -23.31 -1.48 3.67
C GLU A 60 -22.89 0.01 3.54
N ASN A 61 -22.01 0.33 2.58
CA ASN A 61 -21.41 1.67 2.38
C ASN A 61 -20.83 2.25 3.68
N ARG A 62 -20.19 1.41 4.50
CA ARG A 62 -19.57 1.84 5.76
C ARG A 62 -18.11 2.18 5.50
N HIS A 63 -17.80 3.48 5.53
CA HIS A 63 -16.43 3.95 5.41
C HIS A 63 -15.76 3.99 6.79
N LEU A 64 -14.58 3.36 6.90
CA LEU A 64 -13.74 3.43 8.08
C LEU A 64 -12.80 4.62 7.94
N HIS A 65 -12.98 5.63 8.80
CA HIS A 65 -12.01 6.73 8.94
C HIS A 65 -10.78 6.20 9.70
N TRP A 66 -9.75 5.80 8.94
CA TRP A 66 -8.44 5.43 9.46
C TRP A 66 -7.36 5.75 8.43
N TRP A 67 -6.10 5.79 8.87
CA TRP A 67 -4.92 6.14 8.06
C TRP A 67 -4.85 5.51 6.65
N GLY A 68 -5.41 4.32 6.38
CA GLY A 68 -5.35 3.69 5.07
C GLY A 68 -6.68 3.56 4.31
N SER A 69 -7.81 4.05 4.85
CA SER A 69 -9.07 4.09 4.08
C SER A 69 -9.92 5.33 4.36
N ASP A 70 -9.32 6.39 4.90
CA ASP A 70 -10.03 7.65 5.11
C ASP A 70 -10.42 8.27 3.75
N PRO A 71 -11.72 8.46 3.47
CA PRO A 71 -12.18 9.02 2.20
C PRO A 71 -11.76 10.48 2.00
N ASP A 72 -11.47 11.19 3.09
CA ASP A 72 -11.12 12.62 3.07
C ASP A 72 -9.61 12.85 2.86
N ILE A 73 -8.78 11.81 2.99
CA ILE A 73 -7.32 11.91 2.89
C ILE A 73 -6.85 11.44 1.52
N VAL A 74 -5.88 12.15 0.94
CA VAL A 74 -5.24 11.75 -0.32
C VAL A 74 -4.60 10.36 -0.12
N PRO A 75 -4.73 9.41 -1.07
CA PRO A 75 -4.19 8.05 -0.94
C PRO A 75 -2.71 7.95 -0.58
N GLU A 76 -1.94 9.00 -0.83
CA GLU A 76 -0.50 9.08 -0.56
C GLU A 76 -0.13 9.92 0.68
N HIS A 77 -1.11 10.43 1.44
CA HIS A 77 -0.88 11.37 2.55
C HIS A 77 0.02 12.57 2.13
N CYS A 78 -0.14 12.99 0.87
CA CYS A 78 0.61 14.09 0.26
C CYS A 78 -0.38 15.14 -0.24
N ASP A 79 -0.88 15.96 0.68
CA ASP A 79 -1.90 16.98 0.40
C ASP A 79 -1.43 17.98 -0.67
N PHE A 80 -0.12 18.25 -0.74
CA PHE A 80 0.47 19.19 -1.70
C PHE A 80 0.75 18.62 -3.09
N ALA A 81 0.70 17.29 -3.29
CA ALA A 81 0.98 16.69 -4.60
C ALA A 81 -0.14 16.91 -5.62
N ARG A 82 -1.35 17.24 -5.15
CA ARG A 82 -2.50 17.60 -6.01
C ARG A 82 -2.48 19.06 -6.48
N CYS A 83 -1.60 19.88 -5.92
CA CYS A 83 -1.54 21.30 -6.23
C CYS A 83 -0.97 21.54 -7.65
N PRO A 84 -1.62 22.39 -8.48
CA PRO A 84 -1.08 22.77 -9.77
C PRO A 84 0.20 23.59 -9.57
N THR A 85 1.30 23.15 -10.17
CA THR A 85 2.59 23.86 -10.15
C THR A 85 2.69 24.94 -11.24
N ALA A 86 1.63 25.12 -12.04
CA ALA A 86 1.57 26.15 -13.06
C ALA A 86 1.37 27.54 -12.44
N LYS A 87 2.23 28.49 -12.82
CA LYS A 87 2.19 29.87 -12.34
C LYS A 87 0.85 30.52 -12.69
N GLY A 88 0.13 31.02 -11.68
CA GLY A 88 -1.12 31.79 -11.84
C GLY A 88 -2.43 31.03 -11.63
N ILE A 89 -2.39 29.75 -11.22
CA ILE A 89 -3.60 28.98 -10.86
C ILE A 89 -3.65 28.85 -9.34
N SER A 90 -4.57 29.56 -8.70
CA SER A 90 -4.81 29.48 -7.25
C SER A 90 -5.98 28.55 -6.98
N ILE A 91 -5.76 27.52 -6.18
CA ILE A 91 -6.81 26.60 -5.67
C ILE A 91 -6.79 26.69 -4.15
N ASP A 92 -7.96 26.75 -3.53
CA ASP A 92 -8.11 26.77 -2.07
C ASP A 92 -7.44 25.53 -1.45
N GLY A 93 -6.45 25.74 -0.58
CA GLY A 93 -5.69 24.68 0.10
C GLY A 93 -4.26 24.45 -0.42
N CYS A 94 -3.81 25.17 -1.44
CA CYS A 94 -2.46 25.05 -2.00
C CYS A 94 -1.61 26.32 -1.80
N PRO A 95 -0.30 26.22 -1.48
CA PRO A 95 0.56 27.39 -1.33
C PRO A 95 0.80 28.06 -2.70
N THR A 96 0.46 29.34 -2.81
CA THR A 96 0.77 30.17 -3.97
C THR A 96 2.15 30.81 -3.79
N PHE A 97 3.11 30.49 -4.66
CA PHE A 97 4.38 31.21 -4.77
C PHE A 97 4.32 32.29 -5.86
#